data_AF-A0A2D5FC99-F1
#
_entry.id   AF-A0A2D5FC99-F1
#
_cell.length_a   1.000
_cell.length_b   1.000
_cell.length_c   1.000
_cell.angle_alpha   90.00
_cell.angle_beta   90.00
_cell.angle_gamma   90.00
#
_symmetry.space_group_name_H-M   'P 1'
#
loop_
_entity.id
_entity.type
_entity.pdbx_description
1 polymer ?
#
loop_
_entity_poly.entity_id
_entity_poly.type
_entity_poly.pdbx_seq_one_letter_code
_entity_poly.pdbx_strand_id
1 'polypeptide(L)'
;MKTTDILPFATLSLALLSGLASLSVRAESGVEETTVREEEAPLTYQLPPADDRGRVERSMAVSFADLNLNRSAGLDTLYRRLERATELVCGPREDGRNLALHRDQQQCQSRAMDSAVAAIGHLGLDDMHLARSGRNIDRGEALAER
;
A
#
# COMPACT_ATOMS: atom_id res chain seq x y z
N MET A 1 51.68 -0.06 31.66
CA MET A 1 53.06 -0.61 31.69
C MET A 1 53.04 -2.11 31.42
N LYS A 2 53.21 -2.50 30.15
CA LYS A 2 54.10 -3.58 29.72
C LYS A 2 54.34 -3.36 28.21
N THR A 3 55.61 -3.45 27.87
CA THR A 3 56.29 -2.98 26.66
C THR A 3 56.07 -3.90 25.45
N THR A 4 55.93 -3.24 24.29
CA THR A 4 56.50 -3.50 22.94
C THR A 4 57.01 -4.91 22.58
N ASP A 5 56.63 -5.41 21.38
CA ASP A 5 57.53 -5.60 20.21
C ASP A 5 56.90 -6.49 19.11
N ILE A 6 56.77 -5.97 17.87
CA ILE A 6 57.61 -6.24 16.67
C ILE A 6 56.94 -7.23 15.69
N LEU A 7 56.54 -6.70 14.53
CA LEU A 7 56.38 -7.43 13.27
C LEU A 7 57.77 -7.65 12.63
N PRO A 8 58.00 -8.80 11.98
CA PRO A 8 58.56 -8.72 10.63
C PRO A 8 58.05 -9.78 9.63
N PHE A 9 57.86 -9.31 8.40
CA PHE A 9 58.25 -9.94 7.14
C PHE A 9 58.07 -11.45 6.94
N ALA A 10 57.14 -11.84 6.08
CA ALA A 10 57.36 -12.93 5.12
C ALA A 10 56.46 -12.75 3.89
N THR A 11 57.01 -12.06 2.88
CA THR A 11 56.58 -12.15 1.49
C THR A 11 56.90 -13.56 0.97
N LEU A 12 55.91 -14.29 0.47
CA LEU A 12 56.14 -15.44 -0.39
C LEU A 12 55.07 -15.46 -1.49
N SER A 13 55.44 -14.86 -2.61
CA SER A 13 54.83 -15.10 -3.90
C SER A 13 55.33 -16.45 -4.42
N LEU A 14 54.44 -17.34 -4.85
CA LEU A 14 54.75 -18.25 -5.96
C LEU A 14 53.45 -18.55 -6.73
N ALA A 15 53.51 -18.27 -8.02
CA ALA A 15 52.45 -18.44 -8.99
C ALA A 15 52.53 -19.81 -9.68
N LEU A 16 51.45 -20.12 -10.39
CA LEU A 16 51.30 -21.03 -11.56
C LEU A 16 50.99 -22.50 -11.30
N LEU A 17 49.81 -22.92 -11.79
CA LEU A 17 49.55 -24.06 -12.71
C LEU A 17 48.03 -24.02 -13.02
N SER A 18 47.61 -23.37 -14.11
CA SER A 18 47.36 -23.96 -15.44
C SER A 18 46.08 -24.79 -15.56
N GLY A 19 45.08 -24.18 -16.23
CA GLY A 19 44.33 -24.81 -17.32
C GLY A 19 43.12 -25.69 -16.97
N LEU A 20 41.92 -25.14 -17.18
CA LEU A 20 40.91 -25.73 -18.06
C LEU A 20 40.12 -24.59 -18.71
N ALA A 21 40.37 -24.40 -20.01
CA ALA A 21 39.56 -23.56 -20.87
C ALA A 21 38.22 -24.27 -21.09
N SER A 22 37.16 -23.79 -20.44
CA SER A 22 35.80 -24.12 -20.86
C SER A 22 35.47 -23.23 -22.05
N LEU A 23 35.61 -23.80 -23.26
CA LEU A 23 35.11 -23.23 -24.50
C LEU A 23 33.57 -23.23 -24.44
N SER A 24 32.96 -22.16 -23.94
CA SER A 24 31.54 -21.91 -24.17
C SER A 24 31.40 -21.22 -25.52
N VAL A 25 31.24 -22.01 -26.58
CA VAL A 25 30.65 -21.54 -27.84
C VAL A 25 29.21 -21.14 -27.49
N ARG A 26 28.96 -19.83 -27.38
CA ARG A 26 27.60 -19.30 -27.37
C ARG A 26 27.30 -18.91 -28.81
N ALA A 27 26.44 -19.71 -29.44
CA ALA A 27 25.82 -19.35 -30.70
C ALA A 27 25.10 -18.01 -30.50
N GLU A 28 25.55 -16.99 -31.21
CA GLU A 28 24.90 -15.68 -31.28
C GLU A 28 23.66 -15.86 -32.17
N SER A 29 22.59 -16.41 -31.59
CA SER A 29 21.26 -16.22 -32.15
C SER A 29 20.96 -14.73 -32.01
N GLY A 30 20.88 -14.03 -33.14
CA GLY A 30 20.39 -12.67 -33.22
C GLY A 30 19.00 -12.59 -32.60
N VAL A 31 18.96 -12.32 -31.31
CA VAL A 31 17.81 -11.78 -30.62
C VAL A 31 17.92 -10.30 -30.90
N GLU A 32 17.01 -9.79 -31.72
CA GLU A 32 16.75 -8.36 -31.80
C GLU A 32 16.38 -7.92 -30.38
N GLU A 33 17.37 -7.43 -29.65
CA GLU A 33 17.22 -6.96 -28.29
C GLU A 33 16.44 -5.65 -28.40
N THR A 34 15.12 -5.74 -28.28
CA THR A 34 14.25 -4.58 -28.15
C THR A 34 14.57 -3.91 -26.82
N THR A 35 15.62 -3.09 -26.81
CA THR A 35 15.96 -2.24 -25.67
C THR A 35 14.89 -1.15 -25.58
N VAL A 36 14.01 -1.26 -24.60
CA VAL A 36 13.11 -0.17 -24.22
C VAL A 36 14.00 0.94 -23.64
N ARG A 37 14.20 2.02 -24.41
CA ARG A 37 14.74 3.25 -23.85
C ARG A 37 13.64 3.90 -23.01
N GLU A 38 13.88 4.05 -21.71
CA GLU A 38 13.12 4.95 -20.86
C GLU A 38 13.45 6.38 -21.33
N GLU A 39 12.65 6.89 -22.26
CA GLU A 39 12.63 8.31 -22.56
C GLU A 39 11.90 8.98 -21.38
N GLU A 40 12.66 9.55 -20.45
CA GLU A 40 12.15 10.44 -19.41
C GLU A 40 11.64 11.73 -20.07
N ALA A 41 10.57 11.62 -20.83
CA ALA A 41 9.78 12.77 -21.23
C ALA A 41 9.19 13.34 -19.94
N PRO A 42 9.42 14.62 -19.61
CA PRO A 42 8.73 15.24 -18.49
C PRO A 42 7.26 15.36 -18.89
N LEU A 43 6.47 14.34 -18.55
CA LEU A 43 5.02 14.41 -18.54
C LEU A 43 4.62 15.29 -17.34
N THR A 44 4.91 16.58 -17.43
CA THR A 44 4.23 17.58 -16.60
C THR A 44 2.80 17.71 -17.11
N TYR A 45 1.98 16.69 -16.81
CA TYR A 45 0.54 16.85 -16.79
C TYR A 45 0.23 17.75 -15.60
N GLN A 46 0.05 19.04 -15.87
CA GLN A 46 -0.68 19.91 -14.95
C GLN A 46 -2.13 19.43 -14.96
N LEU A 47 -2.43 18.55 -14.02
CA LEU A 47 -3.79 18.11 -13.75
C LEU A 47 -4.61 19.38 -13.46
N PRO A 48 -5.65 19.69 -14.24
CA PRO A 48 -6.47 20.87 -13.97
C PRO A 48 -7.01 20.77 -12.54
N PRO A 49 -7.07 21.87 -11.79
CA PRO A 49 -7.64 21.85 -10.45
C PRO A 49 -9.06 21.28 -10.55
N ALA A 50 -9.32 20.22 -9.77
CA ALA A 50 -10.64 19.61 -9.74
C ALA A 50 -11.65 20.69 -9.36
N ASP A 51 -12.63 20.94 -10.23
CA ASP A 51 -13.72 21.87 -9.97
C ASP A 51 -14.54 21.34 -8.79
N ASP A 52 -14.37 21.98 -7.63
CA ASP A 52 -15.01 21.62 -6.36
C ASP A 52 -16.47 22.11 -6.27
N ARG A 53 -16.93 22.89 -7.27
CA ARG A 53 -18.25 23.57 -7.25
C ARG A 53 -19.44 22.67 -7.58
N GLY A 54 -19.38 21.40 -7.18
CA GLY A 54 -20.45 20.44 -7.41
C GLY A 54 -20.25 19.07 -6.77
N ARG A 55 -19.19 18.87 -5.96
CA ARG A 55 -19.03 17.62 -5.23
C ARG A 55 -20.02 17.58 -4.08
N VAL A 56 -21.09 16.82 -4.26
CA VAL A 56 -22.04 16.54 -3.18
C VAL A 56 -21.37 15.57 -2.22
N GLU A 57 -20.82 16.10 -1.15
CA GLU A 57 -20.34 15.30 -0.01
C GLU A 57 -21.55 14.69 0.71
N ARG A 58 -21.63 13.36 0.71
CA ARG A 58 -22.66 12.61 1.44
C ARG A 58 -22.03 12.01 2.68
N SER A 59 -22.62 12.28 3.84
CA SER A 59 -22.18 11.75 5.13
C SER A 59 -23.36 11.23 5.93
N MET A 60 -23.16 10.18 6.71
CA MET A 60 -24.16 9.62 7.61
C MET A 60 -23.57 9.43 9.00
N ALA A 61 -24.28 9.92 10.02
CA ALA A 61 -23.87 9.74 11.41
C ALA A 61 -24.20 8.31 11.88
N VAL A 62 -23.22 7.63 12.47
CA VAL A 62 -23.38 6.30 13.08
C VAL A 62 -23.16 6.40 14.58
N SER A 63 -24.22 6.17 15.35
CA SER A 63 -24.12 6.08 16.81
C SER A 63 -23.64 4.69 17.23
N PHE A 64 -22.71 4.67 18.19
CA PHE A 64 -22.15 3.47 18.79
C PHE A 64 -22.01 3.57 20.31
N ALA A 65 -22.62 4.61 20.92
CA ALA A 65 -22.58 4.84 22.37
C ALA A 65 -23.26 3.72 23.18
N ASP A 66 -24.11 2.92 22.53
CA ASP A 66 -24.77 1.74 23.10
C ASP A 66 -23.88 0.48 23.11
N LEU A 67 -22.72 0.52 22.44
CA LEU A 67 -21.87 -0.64 22.22
C LEU A 67 -20.68 -0.65 23.17
N ASN A 68 -20.36 -1.84 23.68
CA ASN A 68 -19.09 -2.07 24.39
C ASN A 68 -18.00 -2.49 23.40
N LEU A 69 -17.16 -1.54 23.00
CA LEU A 69 -16.07 -1.77 22.03
C LEU A 69 -14.90 -2.61 22.59
N ASN A 70 -14.87 -2.87 23.90
CA ASN A 70 -13.92 -3.82 24.50
C ASN A 70 -14.34 -5.29 24.33
N ARG A 71 -15.47 -5.55 23.66
CA ARG A 71 -15.99 -6.89 23.41
C ARG A 71 -16.07 -7.11 21.90
N SER A 72 -15.68 -8.29 21.44
CA SER A 72 -15.76 -8.68 20.03
C SER A 72 -17.16 -8.49 19.44
N ALA A 73 -18.21 -8.80 20.20
CA ALA A 73 -19.60 -8.59 19.77
C ALA A 73 -19.97 -7.11 19.55
N GLY A 74 -19.42 -6.19 20.36
CA GLY A 74 -19.62 -4.75 20.19
C GLY A 74 -18.88 -4.23 18.96
N LEU A 75 -17.65 -4.68 18.75
CA LEU A 75 -16.85 -4.36 17.57
C LEU A 75 -17.52 -4.86 16.27
N ASP A 76 -17.96 -6.12 16.23
CA ASP A 76 -18.67 -6.68 15.07
C ASP A 76 -19.95 -5.92 14.77
N THR A 77 -20.73 -5.60 15.81
CA THR A 77 -21.96 -4.81 15.65
C THR A 77 -21.67 -3.43 15.06
N LEU A 78 -20.64 -2.74 15.56
CA LEU A 78 -20.21 -1.45 15.02
C LEU A 78 -19.74 -1.59 13.57
N TYR A 79 -18.88 -2.56 13.27
CA TYR A 79 -18.34 -2.77 11.93
C TYR A 79 -19.46 -2.95 10.89
N ARG A 80 -20.47 -3.77 11.19
CA ARG A 80 -21.65 -3.94 10.32
C ARG A 80 -22.49 -2.67 10.16
N ARG A 81 -22.59 -1.85 11.22
CA ARG A 81 -23.30 -0.56 11.14
C ARG A 81 -22.55 0.38 10.19
N LEU A 82 -21.22 0.39 10.25
CA LEU A 82 -20.39 1.15 9.32
C LEU A 82 -20.55 0.64 7.89
N GLU A 83 -20.48 -0.67 7.65
CA GLU A 83 -20.71 -1.27 6.32
C GLU A 83 -22.04 -0.76 5.73
N ARG A 84 -23.14 -0.88 6.47
CA ARG A 84 -24.45 -0.39 6.04
C ARG A 84 -24.47 1.13 5.80
N ALA A 85 -23.84 1.92 6.65
CA ALA A 85 -23.78 3.37 6.46
C ALA A 85 -23.00 3.73 5.18
N THR A 86 -21.90 3.03 4.90
CA THR A 86 -21.11 3.26 3.68
C THR A 86 -21.87 2.85 2.41
N GLU A 87 -22.63 1.76 2.46
CA GLU A 87 -23.53 1.37 1.37
C GLU A 87 -24.57 2.46 1.07
N LEU A 88 -25.18 3.03 2.11
CA LEU A 88 -26.18 4.10 1.96
C LEU A 88 -25.58 5.40 1.40
N VAL A 89 -24.37 5.76 1.82
CA VAL A 89 -23.66 6.96 1.37
C VAL A 89 -23.17 6.82 -0.08
N CYS A 90 -22.62 5.66 -0.43
CA CYS A 90 -22.06 5.39 -1.76
C CYS A 90 -23.11 5.02 -2.80
N GLY A 91 -24.36 4.80 -2.39
CA GLY A 91 -25.48 4.48 -3.29
C GLY A 91 -25.64 2.97 -3.51
N PRO A 92 -26.80 2.57 -4.09
CA PRO A 92 -27.18 1.17 -4.25
C PRO A 92 -26.17 0.40 -5.10
N ARG A 93 -26.05 -0.90 -4.83
CA ARG A 93 -25.19 -1.80 -5.62
C ARG A 93 -25.67 -1.79 -7.07
N GLU A 94 -24.85 -1.25 -7.96
CA GLU A 94 -25.16 -1.25 -9.39
C GLU A 94 -25.13 -2.69 -9.91
N ASP A 95 -26.03 -2.99 -10.84
CA ASP A 95 -25.96 -4.22 -11.60
C ASP A 95 -24.58 -4.28 -12.26
N GLY A 96 -23.77 -5.29 -11.93
CA GLY A 96 -22.35 -5.42 -12.32
C GLY A 96 -22.06 -5.44 -13.84
N ARG A 97 -23.06 -5.15 -14.67
CA ARG A 97 -22.98 -4.89 -16.10
C ARG A 97 -22.14 -3.66 -16.43
N ASN A 98 -22.10 -2.66 -15.55
CA ASN A 98 -21.20 -1.51 -15.69
C ASN A 98 -19.98 -1.64 -14.77
N LEU A 99 -18.86 -2.10 -15.32
CA LEU A 99 -17.61 -2.29 -14.59
C LEU A 99 -17.01 -0.99 -14.05
N ALA A 100 -17.20 0.13 -14.75
CA ALA A 100 -16.67 1.42 -14.30
C ALA A 100 -17.41 1.89 -13.04
N LEU A 101 -18.76 1.90 -13.08
CA LEU A 101 -19.58 2.25 -11.93
C LEU A 101 -19.36 1.30 -10.75
N HIS A 102 -19.16 0.01 -11.02
CA HIS A 102 -18.83 -0.95 -9.98
C HIS A 102 -17.50 -0.61 -9.29
N ARG A 103 -16.47 -0.26 -10.06
CA ARG A 103 -15.16 0.15 -9.51
C ARG A 103 -15.28 1.45 -8.70
N ASP A 104 -16.00 2.44 -9.20
CA ASP A 104 -16.21 3.71 -8.51
C ASP A 104 -16.94 3.50 -7.18
N GLN A 105 -17.95 2.63 -7.16
CA GLN A 105 -18.65 2.26 -5.94
C GLN A 105 -17.73 1.55 -4.93
N GLN A 106 -16.95 0.57 -5.37
CA GLN A 106 -16.00 -0.15 -4.50
C GLN A 106 -14.96 0.82 -3.91
N GLN A 107 -14.47 1.76 -4.70
CA GLN A 107 -13.55 2.78 -4.23
C GLN A 107 -14.21 3.71 -3.20
N CYS A 108 -15.46 4.11 -3.43
CA CYS A 108 -16.23 4.90 -2.47
C CYS A 108 -16.37 4.15 -1.13
N GLN A 109 -16.82 2.89 -1.16
CA GLN A 109 -17.04 2.08 0.05
C GLN A 109 -15.72 1.87 0.81
N SER A 110 -14.63 1.56 0.10
CA SER A 110 -13.31 1.42 0.70
C SER A 110 -12.90 2.69 1.46
N ARG A 111 -12.92 3.84 0.79
CA ARG A 111 -12.50 5.13 1.38
C ARG A 111 -13.40 5.56 2.52
N ALA A 112 -14.71 5.36 2.40
CA ALA A 112 -15.67 5.68 3.44
C ALA A 112 -15.45 4.81 4.69
N MET A 113 -15.17 3.51 4.51
CA MET A 113 -14.82 2.61 5.62
C MET A 113 -13.49 3.00 6.27
N ASP A 114 -12.45 3.28 5.48
CA ASP A 114 -11.15 3.72 6.01
C ASP A 114 -11.30 4.98 6.87
N SER A 115 -12.02 5.97 6.34
CA SER A 115 -12.25 7.25 7.02
C SER A 115 -13.07 7.08 8.29
N ALA A 116 -14.10 6.23 8.27
CA ALA A 116 -14.94 5.99 9.44
C ALA A 116 -14.18 5.26 10.56
N VAL A 117 -13.38 4.24 10.23
CA VAL A 117 -12.54 3.52 11.20
C VAL A 117 -11.48 4.46 11.79
N ALA A 118 -10.78 5.21 10.94
CA ALA A 118 -9.80 6.20 11.35
C ALA A 118 -10.38 7.27 12.30
N ALA A 119 -11.58 7.77 11.98
CA ALA A 119 -12.26 8.79 12.79
C ALA A 119 -12.66 8.28 14.18
N ILE A 120 -13.00 6.99 14.31
CA ILE A 120 -13.33 6.37 15.60
C ILE A 120 -12.06 6.12 16.42
N GLY A 121 -10.95 5.75 15.77
CA GLY A 121 -9.63 5.66 16.41
C GLY A 121 -9.54 4.59 17.51
N HIS A 122 -10.22 3.46 17.33
CA HIS A 122 -10.25 2.37 18.31
C HIS A 122 -9.42 1.17 17.85
N LEU A 123 -8.39 0.79 18.62
CA LEU A 123 -7.43 -0.28 18.24
C LEU A 123 -8.10 -1.57 17.77
N GLY A 124 -9.06 -2.11 18.54
CA GLY A 124 -9.74 -3.34 18.14
C GLY A 124 -10.61 -3.23 16.88
N LEU A 125 -11.00 -2.01 16.49
CA LEU A 125 -11.72 -1.76 15.24
C LEU A 125 -10.75 -1.71 14.07
N ASP A 126 -9.59 -1.08 14.25
CA ASP A 126 -8.52 -1.04 13.26
C ASP A 126 -8.01 -2.46 12.94
N ASP A 127 -7.77 -3.27 13.98
CA ASP A 127 -7.37 -4.69 13.82
C ASP A 127 -8.44 -5.48 13.05
N MET A 128 -9.72 -5.27 13.38
CA MET A 128 -10.84 -5.91 12.68
C MET A 128 -10.93 -5.45 11.22
N HIS A 129 -10.67 -4.17 10.95
CA HIS A 129 -10.69 -3.62 9.61
C HIS A 129 -9.55 -4.19 8.75
N LEU A 130 -8.34 -4.27 9.30
CA LEU A 130 -7.21 -4.91 8.67
C LEU A 130 -7.50 -6.38 8.36
N ALA A 131 -8.05 -7.12 9.32
CA ALA A 131 -8.38 -8.53 9.14
C ALA A 131 -9.43 -8.78 8.04
N ARG A 132 -10.39 -7.86 7.86
CA ARG A 132 -11.48 -8.01 6.88
C ARG A 132 -11.14 -7.48 5.50
N SER A 133 -10.40 -6.37 5.42
CA SER A 133 -10.15 -5.66 4.17
C SER A 133 -8.72 -5.83 3.64
N GLY A 134 -7.79 -6.26 4.50
CA GLY A 134 -6.35 -6.24 4.21
C GLY A 134 -5.74 -4.84 4.21
N ARG A 135 -6.51 -3.79 4.53
CA ARG A 135 -6.04 -2.40 4.56
C ARG A 135 -5.68 -1.98 5.97
N ASN A 136 -4.51 -1.35 6.12
CA ASN A 136 -4.10 -0.74 7.38
C ASN A 136 -4.52 0.73 7.40
N ILE A 137 -4.99 1.20 8.56
CA ILE A 137 -5.27 2.61 8.79
C ILE A 137 -4.00 3.26 9.35
N ASP A 138 -3.20 3.84 8.46
CA ASP A 138 -1.99 4.56 8.84
C ASP A 138 -2.36 5.89 9.50
N ARG A 139 -2.49 5.89 10.83
CA ARG A 139 -2.79 7.09 11.63
C ARG A 139 -1.64 8.10 11.69
N GLY A 140 -0.47 7.77 11.14
CA GLY A 140 0.70 8.67 11.09
C GLY A 140 0.48 9.91 10.22
N GLU A 141 -0.37 9.83 9.20
CA GLU A 141 -0.61 10.93 8.25
C GLU A 141 -1.77 11.84 8.70
N ALA A 142 -2.81 11.28 9.33
CA ALA A 142 -3.96 12.04 9.82
C ALA A 142 -3.67 13.01 10.99
N LEU A 143 -2.51 12.88 11.64
CA LEU A 143 -2.04 13.80 12.69
C LEU A 143 -1.10 14.89 12.15
N ALA A 144 -0.63 14.79 10.90
CA ALA A 144 0.26 15.77 10.29
C ALA A 144 -0.48 16.94 9.62
N GLU A 145 -1.78 16.80 9.38
CA GLU A 145 -2.65 17.81 8.76
C GLU A 145 -3.58 18.53 9.74
N ARG A 146 -3.33 18.42 11.06
CA ARG A 146 -4.00 19.20 12.11
C ARG A 146 -3.02 20.11 12.83
#